data_AF-A0A358DHQ3-F1
#
_entry.id   AF-A0A358DHQ3-F1
#
_cell.length_a   1.000
_cell.length_b   1.000
_cell.length_c   1.000
_cell.angle_alpha   90.00
_cell.angle_beta   90.00
_cell.angle_gamma   90.00
#
_symmetry.space_group_name_H-M   'P 1'
#
loop_
_entity.id
_entity.type
_entity.pdbx_description
1 polymer ?
#
loop_
_entity_poly.entity_id
_entity_poly.type
_entity_poly.pdbx_seq_one_letter_code
_entity_poly.pdbx_strand_id
1 'polypeptide(L)'
;MKSNSVFLLLLLSVYLVHAQDKLEPVDYVSILVGTQSKFELSNGNTYPAIAMPWGMNFWTPQTGKMGDGWIYRYDADKIRGFKQTHQPSPWMNDYGQFSIMPMTDKIEFNEEKRASWFSHKAEIAKPYYYSVYLADYDVTTEITPTERAAVFRFTFPETTRSYVLVDAFDKGSAVEILAEKKAIIGYTTRNSRGVPENFKNYFVIVFDKPFEYKSVVKSGEILQGIHKVEDNHAGAFIGFSTKKGEKVVAKVASSFISYEQAWQNLKEVESKSFENVKQEGRKSWNEVLGKVEIEDDNIDNKRTFYSTLYRSTLFPRKFYEIDAQGNAIHYSPYNGQVLPGYMYTDTGFWDTFRSLFPLL
;
A
#
# COMPACT_ATOMS: atom_id res chain seq x y z
N MET A 1 35.89 17.64 -74.73
CA MET A 1 34.42 17.64 -74.55
C MET A 1 34.12 17.04 -73.18
N LYS A 2 33.33 17.76 -72.37
CA LYS A 2 33.08 17.52 -70.95
C LYS A 2 32.25 16.25 -70.73
N SER A 3 32.65 15.39 -69.79
CA SER A 3 31.79 14.35 -69.21
C SER A 3 31.50 14.77 -67.77
N ASN A 4 30.27 15.16 -67.50
CA ASN A 4 29.79 15.55 -66.17
C ASN A 4 29.28 14.30 -65.44
N SER A 5 29.98 13.86 -64.40
CA SER A 5 29.45 12.93 -63.41
C SER A 5 28.51 13.68 -62.46
N VAL A 6 27.22 13.40 -62.51
CA VAL A 6 26.22 13.87 -61.54
C VAL A 6 26.16 12.85 -60.42
N PHE A 7 26.67 13.20 -59.24
CA PHE A 7 26.52 12.44 -58.00
C PHE A 7 25.24 12.93 -57.32
N LEU A 8 24.19 12.12 -57.32
CA LEU A 8 22.92 12.43 -56.64
C LEU A 8 23.04 12.01 -55.16
N LEU A 9 23.24 12.97 -54.26
CA LEU A 9 23.17 12.75 -52.82
C LEU A 9 21.69 12.67 -52.39
N LEU A 10 21.24 11.46 -52.03
CA LEU A 10 19.96 11.25 -51.37
C LEU A 10 20.08 11.64 -49.88
N LEU A 11 19.52 12.79 -49.50
CA LEU A 11 19.32 13.18 -48.11
C LEU A 11 18.11 12.41 -47.55
N LEU A 12 18.37 11.31 -46.83
CA LEU A 12 17.36 10.66 -45.98
C LEU A 12 17.16 11.51 -44.70
N SER A 13 16.12 12.33 -44.68
CA SER A 13 15.61 12.94 -43.46
C SER A 13 14.89 11.89 -42.62
N VAL A 14 15.55 11.37 -41.59
CA VAL A 14 14.92 10.53 -40.56
C VAL A 14 14.05 11.45 -39.69
N TYR A 15 12.74 11.45 -39.93
CA TYR A 15 11.78 12.01 -38.99
C TYR A 15 11.72 11.09 -37.77
N LEU A 16 12.44 11.47 -36.71
CA LEU A 16 12.21 10.93 -35.37
C LEU A 16 10.85 11.46 -34.90
N VAL A 17 9.77 10.73 -35.20
CA VAL A 17 8.49 10.91 -34.53
C VAL A 17 8.71 10.55 -33.07
N HIS A 18 8.89 11.56 -32.21
CA HIS A 18 8.66 11.37 -30.79
C HIS A 18 7.17 11.08 -30.64
N ALA A 19 6.83 9.79 -30.49
CA ALA A 19 5.52 9.43 -29.97
C ALA A 19 5.43 10.07 -28.58
N GLN A 20 4.69 11.18 -28.47
CA GLN A 20 4.21 11.65 -27.19
C GLN A 20 3.34 10.52 -26.65
N ASP A 21 3.77 9.88 -25.55
CA ASP A 21 2.95 8.89 -24.87
C ASP A 21 1.59 9.53 -24.57
N LYS A 22 0.54 9.01 -25.20
CA LYS A 22 -0.83 9.48 -24.99
C LYS A 22 -1.17 9.21 -23.52
N LEU A 23 -1.45 10.27 -22.77
CA LEU A 23 -1.89 10.15 -21.38
C LEU A 23 -3.13 9.26 -21.30
N GLU A 24 -3.10 8.30 -20.39
CA GLU A 24 -4.23 7.41 -20.10
C GLU A 24 -5.07 7.99 -18.94
N PRO A 25 -6.34 7.57 -18.75
CA PRO A 25 -7.20 8.03 -17.66
C PRO A 25 -6.52 8.06 -16.28
N VAL A 26 -5.77 7.01 -15.93
CA VAL A 26 -5.08 6.92 -14.64
C VAL A 26 -3.97 7.96 -14.44
N ASP A 27 -3.42 8.53 -15.52
CA ASP A 27 -2.36 9.54 -15.42
C ASP A 27 -2.86 10.86 -14.85
N TYR A 28 -4.15 11.16 -15.03
CA TYR A 28 -4.82 12.34 -14.50
C TYR A 28 -5.18 12.21 -13.00
N VAL A 29 -5.14 11.00 -12.44
CA VAL A 29 -5.53 10.76 -11.05
C VAL A 29 -4.47 11.31 -10.09
N SER A 30 -4.92 12.11 -9.12
CA SER A 30 -4.17 12.48 -7.93
C SER A 30 -4.83 11.88 -6.69
N ILE A 31 -4.15 10.93 -6.06
CA ILE A 31 -4.62 10.32 -4.80
C ILE A 31 -4.40 11.21 -3.57
N LEU A 32 -3.80 12.39 -3.76
CA LEU A 32 -3.59 13.40 -2.72
C LEU A 32 -4.74 14.43 -2.64
N VAL A 33 -5.68 14.43 -3.59
CA VAL A 33 -6.86 15.32 -3.51
C VAL A 33 -7.63 15.03 -2.22
N GLY A 34 -7.77 16.07 -1.38
CA GLY A 34 -8.46 16.04 -0.10
C GLY A 34 -7.59 15.73 1.14
N THR A 35 -6.29 15.45 0.97
CA THR A 35 -5.40 15.08 2.09
C THR A 35 -4.89 16.28 2.90
N GLN A 36 -4.97 17.49 2.35
CA GLN A 36 -4.73 18.73 3.08
C GLN A 36 -6.00 19.17 3.82
N SER A 37 -6.44 18.35 4.77
CA SER A 37 -7.64 18.58 5.58
C SER A 37 -7.31 18.67 7.06
N LYS A 38 -8.16 19.38 7.82
CA LYS A 38 -8.07 19.51 9.28
C LYS A 38 -9.39 19.09 9.91
N PHE A 39 -9.38 18.85 11.22
CA PHE A 39 -10.60 18.54 11.98
C PHE A 39 -11.64 19.64 11.84
N GLU A 40 -11.21 20.90 11.95
CA GLU A 40 -12.07 22.08 11.95
C GLU A 40 -12.65 22.39 10.56
N LEU A 41 -11.94 22.03 9.50
CA LEU A 41 -12.37 22.25 8.12
C LEU A 41 -11.80 21.18 7.19
N SER A 42 -12.70 20.40 6.61
CA SER A 42 -12.39 19.35 5.64
C SER A 42 -12.29 19.91 4.23
N ASN A 43 -11.20 19.56 3.53
CA ASN A 43 -11.08 19.69 2.07
C ASN A 43 -11.33 18.33 1.37
N GLY A 44 -11.86 17.35 2.09
CA GLY A 44 -12.15 16.00 1.61
C GLY A 44 -11.90 14.90 2.65
N ASN A 45 -11.03 15.14 3.64
CA ASN A 45 -10.67 14.17 4.68
C ASN A 45 -10.24 12.81 4.13
N THR A 46 -9.40 12.82 3.09
CA THR A 46 -8.92 11.62 2.42
C THR A 46 -7.51 11.25 2.87
N TYR A 47 -7.10 10.02 2.56
CA TYR A 47 -5.70 9.57 2.55
C TYR A 47 -5.35 9.03 1.15
N PRO A 48 -4.05 8.98 0.76
CA PRO A 48 -3.62 8.39 -0.50
C PRO A 48 -3.78 6.86 -0.48
N ALA A 49 -4.92 6.36 -0.94
CA ALA A 49 -5.21 4.93 -0.96
C ALA A 49 -4.53 4.26 -2.16
N ILE A 50 -3.42 3.59 -1.89
CA ILE A 50 -2.67 2.81 -2.87
C ILE A 50 -3.34 1.43 -2.91
N ALA A 51 -4.15 1.20 -3.95
CA ALA A 51 -5.07 0.07 -3.99
C ALA A 51 -5.46 -0.31 -5.43
N MET A 52 -6.04 -1.50 -5.55
CA MET A 52 -6.85 -1.88 -6.71
C MET A 52 -8.29 -1.33 -6.56
N PRO A 53 -9.07 -1.18 -7.65
CA PRO A 53 -10.50 -0.89 -7.56
C PRO A 53 -11.21 -1.86 -6.61
N TRP A 54 -11.91 -1.34 -5.62
CA TRP A 54 -12.56 -2.09 -4.52
C TRP A 54 -11.66 -3.11 -3.81
N GLY A 55 -10.33 -2.94 -3.82
CA GLY A 55 -9.39 -3.86 -3.19
C GLY A 55 -9.70 -4.10 -1.71
N MET A 56 -9.50 -5.33 -1.23
CA MET A 56 -9.73 -5.68 0.17
C MET A 56 -8.77 -4.93 1.08
N ASN A 57 -7.49 -4.89 0.74
CA ASN A 57 -6.45 -4.27 1.57
C ASN A 57 -5.92 -3.01 0.90
N PHE A 58 -6.14 -1.84 1.50
CA PHE A 58 -5.52 -0.59 1.03
C PHE A 58 -4.18 -0.36 1.73
N TRP A 59 -3.26 0.29 1.03
CA TRP A 59 -2.00 0.75 1.60
C TRP A 59 -1.91 2.27 1.58
N THR A 60 -1.29 2.87 2.59
CA THR A 60 -1.03 4.31 2.64
C THR A 60 0.24 4.61 3.43
N PRO A 61 1.04 5.64 3.07
CA PRO A 61 1.93 6.28 4.04
C PRO A 61 1.13 6.77 5.25
N GLN A 62 1.70 6.62 6.44
CA GLN A 62 1.13 7.09 7.69
C GLN A 62 1.96 8.24 8.25
N THR A 63 1.34 9.41 8.39
CA THR A 63 1.94 10.58 9.05
C THR A 63 1.32 10.84 10.42
N GLY A 64 0.03 10.52 10.61
CA GLY A 64 -0.70 10.59 11.88
C GLY A 64 -0.35 9.48 12.87
N LYS A 65 -0.57 9.73 14.16
CA LYS A 65 -0.28 8.76 15.24
C LYS A 65 -1.13 7.49 15.12
N MET A 66 -0.66 6.39 15.70
CA MET A 66 -1.46 5.17 15.80
C MET A 66 -2.82 5.48 16.45
N GLY A 67 -3.90 5.17 15.74
CA GLY A 67 -5.27 5.41 16.21
C GLY A 67 -5.86 6.77 15.86
N ASP A 68 -5.08 7.69 15.32
CA ASP A 68 -5.61 8.94 14.76
C ASP A 68 -6.36 8.65 13.46
N GLY A 69 -7.57 9.21 13.33
CA GLY A 69 -8.37 9.10 12.11
C GLY A 69 -7.75 9.85 10.93
N TRP A 70 -6.92 10.87 11.17
CA TRP A 70 -6.14 11.53 10.13
C TRP A 70 -4.83 10.78 9.88
N ILE A 71 -4.94 9.57 9.32
CA ILE A 71 -3.81 8.65 9.04
C ILE A 71 -2.70 9.36 8.25
N TYR A 72 -3.09 10.18 7.27
CA TYR A 72 -2.18 10.99 6.45
C TYR A 72 -2.71 12.42 6.36
N ARG A 73 -1.78 13.38 6.42
CA ARG A 73 -2.03 14.80 6.17
C ARG A 73 -0.93 15.37 5.28
N TYR A 74 -1.32 16.16 4.28
CA TYR A 74 -0.38 16.81 3.37
C TYR A 74 0.54 17.83 4.07
N ASP A 75 0.10 18.43 5.17
CA ASP A 75 0.92 19.39 5.93
C ASP A 75 1.78 18.73 7.01
N ALA A 76 1.89 17.39 7.01
CA ALA A 76 2.76 16.67 7.93
C ALA A 76 4.14 16.43 7.34
N ASP A 77 5.17 16.59 8.17
CA ASP A 77 6.55 16.53 7.71
C ASP A 77 7.20 15.15 7.76
N LYS A 78 6.57 14.19 8.46
CA LYS A 78 7.17 12.89 8.76
C LYS A 78 6.26 11.72 8.48
N ILE A 79 6.85 10.65 7.95
CA ILE A 79 6.23 9.33 7.80
C ILE A 79 6.75 8.41 8.90
N ARG A 80 5.83 7.71 9.57
CA ARG A 80 6.13 6.77 10.67
C ARG A 80 5.89 5.30 10.34
N GLY A 81 5.43 5.03 9.13
CA GLY A 81 5.18 3.69 8.62
C GLY A 81 4.36 3.72 7.34
N PHE A 82 4.32 2.57 6.67
CA PHE A 82 3.45 2.29 5.54
C PHE A 82 2.41 1.28 5.99
N LYS A 83 1.17 1.72 6.03
CA LYS A 83 0.09 1.09 6.78
C LYS A 83 -0.86 0.35 5.85
N GLN A 84 -1.21 -0.89 6.20
CA GLN A 84 -2.42 -1.53 5.68
C GLN A 84 -3.63 -0.95 6.43
N THR A 85 -4.64 -0.49 5.70
CA THR A 85 -5.79 0.22 6.26
C THR A 85 -7.10 -0.21 5.59
N HIS A 86 -8.19 -0.15 6.36
CA HIS A 86 -9.55 -0.36 5.87
C HIS A 86 -10.43 0.89 6.08
N GLN A 87 -9.92 1.91 6.76
CA GLN A 87 -10.63 3.11 7.17
C GLN A 87 -11.46 3.77 6.05
N PRO A 88 -12.80 3.90 6.19
CA PRO A 88 -13.63 4.64 5.22
C PRO A 88 -13.64 6.15 5.47
N SER A 89 -13.43 6.60 6.71
CA SER A 89 -13.36 8.02 7.07
C SER A 89 -12.60 8.22 8.39
N PRO A 90 -12.03 9.41 8.67
CA PRO A 90 -11.38 9.67 9.96
C PRO A 90 -12.32 9.48 11.16
N TRP A 91 -13.62 9.65 10.95
CA TRP A 91 -14.66 9.56 11.99
C TRP A 91 -15.03 8.12 12.33
N MET A 92 -15.08 7.26 11.32
CA MET A 92 -15.29 5.82 11.50
C MET A 92 -14.03 5.13 12.01
N ASN A 93 -12.87 5.70 11.69
CA ASN A 93 -11.55 5.19 12.03
C ASN A 93 -11.34 3.77 11.43
N ASP A 94 -10.35 3.04 11.90
CA ASP A 94 -9.78 1.92 11.17
C ASP A 94 -9.92 0.58 11.91
N TYR A 95 -9.64 -0.51 11.20
CA TYR A 95 -9.57 -1.87 11.72
C TYR A 95 -8.61 -2.73 10.87
N GLY A 96 -8.16 -3.88 11.38
CA GLY A 96 -7.33 -4.82 10.62
C GLY A 96 -6.01 -4.19 10.12
N GLN A 97 -5.38 -3.39 10.99
CA GLN A 97 -4.35 -2.44 10.63
C GLN A 97 -2.98 -2.81 11.22
N PHE A 98 -1.95 -2.78 10.39
CA PHE A 98 -0.55 -2.92 10.78
C PHE A 98 0.32 -2.05 9.86
N SER A 99 1.59 -1.85 10.20
CA SER A 99 2.50 -1.06 9.37
C SER A 99 3.89 -1.67 9.22
N ILE A 100 4.56 -1.28 8.13
CA ILE A 100 5.94 -1.63 7.82
C ILE A 100 6.77 -0.36 7.74
N MET A 101 7.97 -0.33 8.31
CA MET A 101 8.87 0.83 8.26
C MET A 101 10.33 0.39 8.06
N PRO A 102 10.99 0.75 6.94
CA PRO A 102 12.42 0.52 6.77
C PRO A 102 13.23 1.60 7.50
N MET A 103 14.38 1.23 8.03
CA MET A 103 15.25 2.08 8.83
C MET A 103 16.73 1.71 8.62
N THR A 104 17.64 2.62 8.92
CA THR A 104 19.08 2.38 8.91
C THR A 104 19.70 2.82 10.24
N ASP A 105 20.83 2.20 10.59
CA ASP A 105 21.71 2.47 11.74
C ASP A 105 21.15 2.28 13.14
N LYS A 106 19.87 2.55 13.37
CA LYS A 106 19.20 2.43 14.67
C LYS A 106 17.87 1.71 14.51
N ILE A 107 17.60 0.80 15.44
CA ILE A 107 16.28 0.22 15.64
C ILE A 107 15.51 1.08 16.63
N GLU A 108 14.28 1.45 16.28
CA GLU A 108 13.43 2.28 17.14
C GLU A 108 11.98 1.85 16.93
N PHE A 109 11.31 1.49 18.01
CA PHE A 109 9.93 1.02 17.97
C PHE A 109 8.94 2.17 18.18
N ASN A 110 9.31 3.16 19.00
CA ASN A 110 8.44 4.29 19.29
C ASN A 110 8.10 5.05 18.00
N GLU A 111 6.80 5.20 17.73
CA GLU A 111 6.33 5.70 16.44
C GLU A 111 6.75 7.15 16.13
N GLU A 112 7.02 7.97 17.15
CA GLU A 112 7.48 9.35 16.96
C GLU A 112 8.97 9.40 16.67
N LYS A 113 9.76 8.60 17.39
CA LYS A 113 11.21 8.55 17.24
C LYS A 113 11.65 7.84 15.96
N ARG A 114 10.88 6.86 15.47
CA ARG A 114 11.15 6.17 14.21
C ARG A 114 10.72 6.96 12.98
N ALA A 115 9.95 8.04 13.14
CA ALA A 115 9.39 8.76 12.00
C ALA A 115 10.48 9.53 11.23
N SER A 116 10.49 9.37 9.91
CA SER A 116 11.45 10.03 9.01
C SER A 116 10.85 11.26 8.38
N TRP A 117 11.63 12.33 8.27
CA TRP A 117 11.33 13.45 7.36
C TRP A 117 11.15 12.97 5.92
N PHE A 118 10.23 13.60 5.19
CA PHE A 118 10.04 13.43 3.75
C PHE A 118 9.61 14.74 3.09
N SER A 119 9.54 14.77 1.76
CA SER A 119 9.00 15.91 1.01
C SER A 119 8.13 15.42 -0.13
N HIS A 120 7.01 16.10 -0.40
CA HIS A 120 6.18 15.84 -1.59
C HIS A 120 6.95 15.99 -2.92
N LYS A 121 8.07 16.71 -2.94
CA LYS A 121 8.95 16.80 -4.12
C LYS A 121 9.67 15.49 -4.43
N ALA A 122 9.82 14.61 -3.43
CA ALA A 122 10.40 13.28 -3.54
C ALA A 122 9.33 12.20 -3.27
N GLU A 123 8.06 12.52 -3.50
CA GLU A 123 6.92 11.62 -3.36
C GLU A 123 6.25 11.44 -4.72
N ILE A 124 5.96 10.20 -5.09
CA ILE A 124 5.12 9.85 -6.23
C ILE A 124 3.92 9.11 -5.68
N ALA A 125 2.72 9.66 -5.87
CA ALA A 125 1.48 9.08 -5.38
C ALA A 125 0.53 8.79 -6.54
N LYS A 126 0.43 7.52 -6.94
CA LYS A 126 -0.48 7.00 -7.96
C LYS A 126 -1.36 5.89 -7.37
N PRO A 127 -2.57 5.64 -7.91
CA PRO A 127 -3.47 4.61 -7.40
C PRO A 127 -2.81 3.21 -7.25
N TYR A 128 -1.98 2.83 -8.23
CA TYR A 128 -1.32 1.53 -8.32
C TYR A 128 0.16 1.52 -7.89
N TYR A 129 0.71 2.69 -7.53
CA TYR A 129 2.13 2.84 -7.24
C TYR A 129 2.40 4.04 -6.33
N TYR A 130 3.14 3.80 -5.27
CA TYR A 130 3.65 4.86 -4.40
C TYR A 130 5.17 4.77 -4.28
N SER A 131 5.83 5.93 -4.20
CA SER A 131 7.24 6.04 -3.88
C SER A 131 7.50 7.25 -3.00
N VAL A 132 8.36 7.10 -1.99
CA VAL A 132 8.83 8.22 -1.18
C VAL A 132 10.26 8.00 -0.72
N TYR A 133 11.02 9.08 -0.61
CA TYR A 133 12.33 9.10 0.02
C TYR A 133 12.23 9.48 1.51
N LEU A 134 12.77 8.62 2.38
CA LEU A 134 12.85 8.79 3.83
C LEU A 134 14.21 9.38 4.18
N ALA A 135 14.26 10.69 4.40
CA ALA A 135 15.51 11.45 4.54
C ALA A 135 16.36 11.05 5.76
N ASP A 136 15.73 10.65 6.88
CA ASP A 136 16.47 10.30 8.10
C ASP A 136 17.16 8.93 7.99
N TYR A 137 16.75 8.10 7.04
CA TYR A 137 17.29 6.75 6.83
C TYR A 137 18.04 6.56 5.51
N ASP A 138 17.98 7.56 4.61
CA ASP A 138 18.47 7.45 3.23
C ASP A 138 17.88 6.25 2.48
N VAL A 139 16.57 5.99 2.69
CA VAL A 139 15.84 4.86 2.07
C VAL A 139 14.73 5.37 1.16
N THR A 140 14.69 4.89 -0.07
CA THR A 140 13.49 5.03 -0.92
C THR A 140 12.59 3.81 -0.71
N THR A 141 11.33 4.06 -0.35
CA THR A 141 10.31 3.02 -0.26
C THR A 141 9.36 3.12 -1.43
N GLU A 142 9.03 1.98 -2.03
CA GLU A 142 8.04 1.87 -3.10
C GLU A 142 7.01 0.78 -2.80
N ILE A 143 5.76 0.98 -3.20
CA ILE A 143 4.64 0.07 -2.94
C ILE A 143 3.83 -0.11 -4.23
N THR A 144 3.47 -1.35 -4.55
CA THR A 144 2.45 -1.66 -5.55
C THR A 144 1.52 -2.78 -5.06
N PRO A 145 0.19 -2.57 -5.05
CA PRO A 145 -0.76 -3.51 -4.46
C PRO A 145 -1.44 -4.42 -5.49
N THR A 146 -2.02 -5.50 -5.00
CA THR A 146 -3.09 -6.28 -5.64
C THR A 146 -4.37 -6.11 -4.81
N GLU A 147 -5.37 -6.98 -4.95
CA GLU A 147 -6.60 -6.86 -4.16
C GLU A 147 -6.38 -7.14 -2.67
N ARG A 148 -5.50 -8.10 -2.34
CA ARG A 148 -5.27 -8.58 -0.96
C ARG A 148 -3.79 -8.59 -0.56
N ALA A 149 -2.89 -8.37 -1.50
CA ALA A 149 -1.45 -8.37 -1.29
C ALA A 149 -0.80 -7.07 -1.77
N ALA A 150 0.48 -6.89 -1.46
CA ALA A 150 1.30 -5.84 -2.03
C ALA A 150 2.78 -6.28 -2.12
N VAL A 151 3.51 -5.62 -3.01
CA VAL A 151 4.96 -5.73 -3.10
C VAL A 151 5.57 -4.41 -2.66
N PHE A 152 6.37 -4.47 -1.61
CA PHE A 152 7.23 -3.40 -1.14
C PHE A 152 8.62 -3.56 -1.75
N ARG A 153 9.24 -2.45 -2.08
CA ARG A 153 10.64 -2.39 -2.49
C ARG A 153 11.34 -1.27 -1.72
N PHE A 154 12.36 -1.64 -0.95
CA PHE A 154 13.18 -0.73 -0.16
C PHE A 154 14.54 -0.62 -0.82
N THR A 155 14.91 0.58 -1.27
CA THR A 155 16.25 0.86 -1.80
C THR A 155 17.10 1.45 -0.68
N PHE A 156 18.01 0.65 -0.14
CA PHE A 156 18.85 1.01 1.00
C PHE A 156 20.19 1.63 0.55
N PRO A 157 20.83 2.43 1.43
CA PRO A 157 22.21 2.85 1.23
C PRO A 157 23.18 1.70 1.55
N GLU A 158 24.48 1.97 1.38
CA GLU A 158 25.51 1.04 1.85
C GLU A 158 25.61 1.10 3.38
N THR A 159 25.29 0.01 4.07
CA THR A 159 25.40 -0.10 5.53
C THR A 159 25.32 -1.56 5.97
N THR A 160 25.87 -1.88 7.13
CA THR A 160 25.69 -3.20 7.78
C THR A 160 24.47 -3.24 8.70
N ARG A 161 23.72 -2.13 8.79
CA ARG A 161 22.64 -1.92 9.75
C ARG A 161 21.37 -1.43 9.07
N SER A 162 20.87 -2.19 8.10
CA SER A 162 19.55 -1.96 7.50
C SER A 162 18.51 -2.82 8.22
N TYR A 163 17.37 -2.22 8.55
CA TYR A 163 16.30 -2.86 9.31
C TYR A 163 14.94 -2.63 8.64
N VAL A 164 14.02 -3.57 8.88
CA VAL A 164 12.59 -3.39 8.60
C VAL A 164 11.82 -3.72 9.86
N LEU A 165 11.02 -2.76 10.33
CA LEU A 165 10.06 -2.92 11.40
C LEU A 165 8.71 -3.37 10.82
N VAL A 166 8.10 -4.36 11.46
CA VAL A 166 6.69 -4.69 11.35
C VAL A 166 6.03 -4.36 12.67
N ASP A 167 5.09 -3.41 12.66
CA ASP A 167 4.33 -2.97 13.82
C ASP A 167 2.89 -3.50 13.69
N ALA A 168 2.50 -4.43 14.57
CA ALA A 168 1.20 -5.10 14.54
C ALA A 168 0.09 -4.32 15.28
N PHE A 169 0.40 -3.12 15.78
CA PHE A 169 -0.48 -2.22 16.51
C PHE A 169 -0.92 -2.76 17.89
N ASP A 170 -1.53 -1.89 18.69
CA ASP A 170 -1.96 -2.20 20.07
C ASP A 170 -3.31 -2.93 20.14
N LYS A 171 -3.81 -3.11 21.38
CA LYS A 171 -5.07 -3.79 21.74
C LYS A 171 -5.09 -5.30 21.53
N GLY A 172 -3.92 -5.93 21.53
CA GLY A 172 -3.76 -7.37 21.38
C GLY A 172 -3.32 -7.73 19.97
N SER A 173 -2.06 -8.09 19.84
CA SER A 173 -1.46 -8.46 18.57
C SER A 173 -0.36 -9.49 18.77
N ALA A 174 0.04 -10.14 17.69
CA ALA A 174 1.12 -11.11 17.72
C ALA A 174 1.99 -11.00 16.48
N VAL A 175 3.27 -11.35 16.64
CA VAL A 175 4.22 -11.53 15.55
C VAL A 175 5.09 -12.76 15.77
N GLU A 176 5.51 -13.39 14.68
CA GLU A 176 6.42 -14.52 14.65
C GLU A 176 7.36 -14.41 13.43
N ILE A 177 8.66 -14.55 13.67
CA ILE A 177 9.72 -14.51 12.67
C ILE A 177 10.06 -15.95 12.25
N LEU A 178 9.74 -16.30 11.01
CA LEU A 178 10.02 -17.58 10.36
C LEU A 178 11.27 -17.42 9.48
N ALA A 179 12.45 -17.49 10.09
CA ALA A 179 13.72 -17.16 9.44
C ALA A 179 14.03 -18.07 8.23
N GLU A 180 13.68 -19.35 8.32
CA GLU A 180 13.83 -20.35 7.26
C GLU A 180 12.97 -20.06 6.03
N LYS A 181 11.86 -19.35 6.22
CA LYS A 181 10.98 -18.88 5.14
C LYS A 181 11.27 -17.44 4.72
N LYS A 182 12.24 -16.78 5.36
CA LYS A 182 12.47 -15.32 5.26
C LYS A 182 11.17 -14.55 5.47
N ALA A 183 10.36 -14.97 6.44
CA ALA A 183 9.02 -14.45 6.64
C ALA A 183 8.77 -13.93 8.05
N ILE A 184 7.86 -12.97 8.15
CA ILE A 184 7.21 -12.56 9.40
C ILE A 184 5.72 -12.83 9.23
N ILE A 185 5.12 -13.53 10.18
CA ILE A 185 3.66 -13.66 10.28
C ILE A 185 3.17 -12.96 11.54
N GLY A 186 1.90 -12.60 11.57
CA GLY A 186 1.29 -12.08 12.77
C GLY A 186 -0.20 -11.81 12.61
N TYR A 187 -0.81 -11.28 13.66
CA TYR A 187 -2.16 -10.76 13.56
C TYR A 187 -2.29 -9.43 14.30
N THR A 188 -3.25 -8.63 13.86
CA THR A 188 -3.69 -7.41 14.53
C THR A 188 -5.18 -7.51 14.84
N THR A 189 -5.59 -7.00 16.00
CA THR A 189 -7.00 -6.92 16.41
C THR A 189 -7.49 -5.48 16.58
N ARG A 190 -6.60 -4.48 16.49
CA ARG A 190 -6.98 -3.08 16.70
C ARG A 190 -8.11 -2.71 15.75
N ASN A 191 -9.25 -2.37 16.34
CA ASN A 191 -10.46 -1.96 15.64
C ASN A 191 -11.12 -0.80 16.40
N SER A 192 -12.06 -0.16 15.71
CA SER A 192 -12.78 0.99 16.25
C SER A 192 -14.22 0.67 16.62
N ARG A 193 -14.92 -0.14 15.82
CA ARG A 193 -16.36 -0.46 15.99
C ARG A 193 -16.71 -1.78 15.28
N GLY A 194 -17.76 -2.46 15.79
CA GLY A 194 -18.55 -3.41 15.00
C GLY A 194 -17.85 -4.67 14.54
N VAL A 195 -17.05 -5.31 15.41
CA VAL A 195 -16.41 -6.60 15.11
C VAL A 195 -16.80 -7.69 16.13
N PRO A 196 -16.90 -8.96 15.72
CA PRO A 196 -17.07 -10.10 16.62
C PRO A 196 -15.83 -10.30 17.53
N GLU A 197 -16.00 -11.00 18.65
CA GLU A 197 -14.92 -11.25 19.63
C GLU A 197 -13.69 -11.95 19.04
N ASN A 198 -13.88 -12.77 18.00
CA ASN A 198 -12.82 -13.51 17.34
C ASN A 198 -12.12 -12.74 16.21
N PHE A 199 -12.43 -11.46 16.01
CA PHE A 199 -11.88 -10.64 14.94
C PHE A 199 -10.35 -10.55 14.97
N LYS A 200 -9.71 -10.92 13.86
CA LYS A 200 -8.28 -10.79 13.60
C LYS A 200 -8.06 -10.51 12.11
N ASN A 201 -7.07 -9.68 11.80
CA ASN A 201 -6.46 -9.66 10.48
C ASN A 201 -5.08 -10.33 10.58
N TYR A 202 -4.93 -11.47 9.92
CA TYR A 202 -3.71 -12.28 9.88
C TYR A 202 -2.86 -11.84 8.70
N PHE A 203 -1.59 -11.53 8.92
CA PHE A 203 -0.67 -11.09 7.88
C PHE A 203 0.54 -12.03 7.74
N VAL A 204 1.08 -12.05 6.52
CA VAL A 204 2.35 -12.68 6.16
C VAL A 204 3.16 -11.70 5.33
N ILE A 205 4.45 -11.59 5.63
CA ILE A 205 5.42 -10.75 4.92
C ILE A 205 6.62 -11.63 4.59
N VAL A 206 6.93 -11.84 3.31
CA VAL A 206 8.06 -12.64 2.83
C VAL A 206 9.09 -11.74 2.16
N PHE A 207 10.33 -11.83 2.62
CA PHE A 207 11.46 -11.06 2.12
C PHE A 207 12.29 -11.87 1.13
N ASP A 208 12.90 -11.19 0.15
CA ASP A 208 13.83 -11.83 -0.78
C ASP A 208 15.22 -12.06 -0.18
N LYS A 209 15.59 -11.33 0.87
CA LYS A 209 16.89 -11.39 1.55
C LYS A 209 16.85 -12.13 2.89
N PRO A 210 17.82 -13.01 3.21
CA PRO A 210 17.94 -13.65 4.52
C PRO A 210 18.15 -12.65 5.67
N PHE A 211 17.70 -13.02 6.87
CA PHE A 211 17.82 -12.18 8.06
C PHE A 211 19.15 -12.41 8.78
N GLU A 212 19.95 -11.36 8.94
CA GLU A 212 21.17 -11.34 9.77
C GLU A 212 20.86 -10.88 11.20
N TYR A 213 19.81 -10.07 11.35
CA TYR A 213 19.30 -9.59 12.63
C TYR A 213 17.81 -9.93 12.79
N LYS A 214 17.40 -10.29 14.01
CA LYS A 214 16.01 -10.64 14.37
C LYS A 214 15.74 -10.25 15.82
N SER A 215 14.68 -9.50 16.07
CA SER A 215 14.16 -9.25 17.42
C SER A 215 12.66 -9.04 17.38
N VAL A 216 11.99 -9.33 18.49
CA VAL A 216 10.58 -8.98 18.69
C VAL A 216 10.47 -7.84 19.68
N VAL A 217 9.30 -7.20 19.74
CA VAL A 217 8.97 -6.16 20.70
C VAL A 217 7.87 -6.66 21.61
N LYS A 218 8.12 -6.57 22.93
CA LYS A 218 7.17 -6.93 23.97
C LYS A 218 7.16 -5.83 25.02
N SER A 219 5.99 -5.32 25.38
CA SER A 219 5.82 -4.23 26.35
C SER A 219 6.67 -2.99 26.02
N GLY A 220 6.90 -2.72 24.73
CA GLY A 220 7.77 -1.64 24.24
C GLY A 220 9.28 -1.92 24.30
N GLU A 221 9.70 -3.07 24.83
CA GLU A 221 11.11 -3.48 24.88
C GLU A 221 11.50 -4.33 23.68
N ILE A 222 12.68 -4.07 23.11
CA ILE A 222 13.23 -4.83 21.99
C ILE A 222 13.99 -6.04 22.54
N LEU A 223 13.49 -7.25 22.27
CA LEU A 223 14.02 -8.50 22.78
C LEU A 223 14.68 -9.31 21.66
N GLN A 224 15.99 -9.53 21.79
CA GLN A 224 16.75 -10.44 20.92
C GLN A 224 16.64 -11.89 21.39
N GLY A 225 16.83 -12.85 20.47
CA GLY A 225 16.77 -14.29 20.76
C GLY A 225 15.37 -14.86 20.92
N ILE A 226 14.34 -14.01 21.02
CA ILE A 226 12.93 -14.38 20.94
C ILE A 226 12.44 -14.10 19.52
N HIS A 227 11.68 -15.04 18.97
CA HIS A 227 11.20 -14.95 17.58
C HIS A 227 9.68 -14.97 17.48
N LYS A 228 8.96 -15.08 18.60
CA LYS A 228 7.50 -15.04 18.66
C LYS A 228 7.06 -14.27 19.88
N VAL A 229 6.07 -13.41 19.73
CA VAL A 229 5.43 -12.71 20.84
C VAL A 229 3.95 -12.51 20.55
N GLU A 230 3.14 -12.67 21.59
CA GLU A 230 1.77 -12.17 21.68
C GLU A 230 1.74 -11.19 22.85
N ASP A 231 1.24 -9.99 22.61
CA ASP A 231 1.26 -8.91 23.60
C ASP A 231 0.18 -7.86 23.30
N ASN A 232 0.00 -6.88 24.19
CA ASN A 232 -0.87 -5.76 23.91
C ASN A 232 -0.42 -4.99 22.65
N HIS A 233 0.88 -4.83 22.42
CA HIS A 233 1.45 -4.16 21.24
C HIS A 233 2.72 -4.88 20.76
N ALA A 234 2.52 -5.84 19.86
CA ALA A 234 3.60 -6.63 19.29
C ALA A 234 4.27 -5.96 18.08
N GLY A 235 5.57 -6.19 17.93
CA GLY A 235 6.33 -5.77 16.75
C GLY A 235 7.52 -6.68 16.49
N ALA A 236 8.06 -6.65 15.27
CA ALA A 236 9.23 -7.43 14.88
C ALA A 236 10.20 -6.57 14.07
N PHE A 237 11.49 -6.70 14.37
CA PHE A 237 12.56 -6.19 13.53
C PHE A 237 13.29 -7.35 12.88
N ILE A 238 13.53 -7.21 11.58
CA ILE A 238 14.54 -7.97 10.86
C ILE A 238 15.59 -7.01 10.33
N GLY A 239 16.80 -7.50 10.09
CA GLY A 239 17.86 -6.69 9.52
C GLY A 239 18.90 -7.47 8.75
N PHE A 240 19.70 -6.75 7.98
CA PHE A 240 20.64 -7.26 7.02
C PHE A 240 21.64 -6.18 6.58
N SER A 241 22.75 -6.60 5.98
CA SER A 241 23.73 -5.71 5.34
C SER A 241 23.33 -5.40 3.89
N THR A 242 23.47 -4.15 3.46
CA THR A 242 23.11 -3.68 2.11
C THR A 242 24.25 -2.92 1.43
N LYS A 243 24.32 -3.02 0.11
CA LYS A 243 25.15 -2.16 -0.75
C LYS A 243 24.38 -0.92 -1.18
N LYS A 244 25.10 0.10 -1.64
CA LYS A 244 24.49 1.33 -2.17
C LYS A 244 23.50 1.01 -3.30
N GLY A 245 22.23 1.37 -3.10
CA GLY A 245 21.17 1.17 -4.07
C GLY A 245 20.64 -0.28 -4.13
N GLU A 246 21.04 -1.13 -3.19
CA GLU A 246 20.51 -2.49 -3.10
C GLU A 246 19.02 -2.44 -2.74
N LYS A 247 18.24 -3.22 -3.49
CA LYS A 247 16.79 -3.32 -3.33
C LYS A 247 16.47 -4.57 -2.52
N VAL A 248 15.75 -4.39 -1.42
CA VAL A 248 15.13 -5.49 -0.67
C VAL A 248 13.64 -5.48 -0.94
N VAL A 249 13.11 -6.63 -1.35
CA VAL A 249 11.69 -6.79 -1.69
C VAL A 249 10.98 -7.51 -0.55
N ALA A 250 9.84 -6.97 -0.13
CA ALA A 250 8.93 -7.61 0.80
C ALA A 250 7.57 -7.82 0.13
N LYS A 251 7.14 -9.07 -0.02
CA LYS A 251 5.81 -9.43 -0.49
C LYS A 251 4.91 -9.65 0.72
N VAL A 252 3.80 -8.94 0.78
CA VAL A 252 2.90 -8.96 1.93
C VAL A 252 1.49 -9.29 1.50
N ALA A 253 0.78 -10.07 2.32
CA ALA A 253 -0.66 -10.29 2.18
C ALA A 253 -1.29 -10.41 3.57
N SER A 254 -2.59 -10.16 3.64
CA SER A 254 -3.36 -10.42 4.85
C SER A 254 -4.71 -11.06 4.54
N SER A 255 -5.36 -11.57 5.57
CA SER A 255 -6.61 -12.32 5.53
C SER A 255 -7.38 -12.07 6.82
N PHE A 256 -8.71 -12.04 6.74
CA PHE A 256 -9.59 -11.99 7.93
C PHE A 256 -9.99 -13.39 8.41
N ILE A 257 -9.53 -14.44 7.74
CA ILE A 257 -9.94 -15.83 7.98
C ILE A 257 -8.89 -16.56 8.82
N SER A 258 -7.66 -16.68 8.30
CA SER A 258 -6.56 -17.38 8.97
C SER A 258 -5.19 -17.05 8.37
N TYR A 259 -4.12 -17.57 8.98
CA TYR A 259 -2.77 -17.54 8.43
C TYR A 259 -2.66 -18.30 7.11
N GLU A 260 -3.28 -19.47 7.00
CA GLU A 260 -3.29 -20.30 5.78
C GLU A 260 -3.91 -19.53 4.63
N GLN A 261 -5.01 -18.82 4.89
CA GLN A 261 -5.64 -17.97 3.88
C GLN A 261 -4.77 -16.73 3.56
N ALA A 262 -4.02 -16.16 4.52
CA ALA A 262 -3.06 -15.09 4.23
C ALA A 262 -1.94 -15.57 3.28
N TRP A 263 -1.42 -16.79 3.48
CA TRP A 263 -0.48 -17.43 2.56
C TRP A 263 -1.10 -17.72 1.20
N GLN A 264 -2.37 -18.11 1.14
CA GLN A 264 -3.11 -18.27 -0.12
C GLN A 264 -3.22 -16.94 -0.86
N ASN A 265 -3.57 -15.84 -0.18
CA ASN A 265 -3.64 -14.50 -0.78
C ASN A 265 -2.28 -14.01 -1.27
N LEU A 266 -1.18 -14.39 -0.60
CA LEU A 266 0.18 -14.04 -1.02
C LEU A 266 0.51 -14.54 -2.44
N LYS A 267 -0.17 -15.59 -2.92
CA LYS A 267 -0.04 -16.08 -4.30
C LYS A 267 -0.40 -15.02 -5.35
N GLU A 268 -1.17 -13.98 -5.00
CA GLU A 268 -1.45 -12.84 -5.89
C GLU A 268 -0.15 -12.14 -6.38
N VAL A 269 0.93 -12.23 -5.58
CA VAL A 269 2.23 -11.59 -5.86
C VAL A 269 3.41 -12.56 -5.86
N GLU A 270 3.27 -13.81 -5.38
CA GLU A 270 4.37 -14.76 -5.14
C GLU A 270 5.29 -14.96 -6.35
N SER A 271 4.75 -15.14 -7.56
CA SER A 271 5.50 -15.34 -8.80
C SER A 271 5.74 -14.06 -9.62
N LYS A 272 5.26 -12.90 -9.14
CA LYS A 272 5.33 -11.63 -9.88
C LYS A 272 6.50 -10.77 -9.43
N SER A 273 7.05 -10.00 -10.37
CA SER A 273 8.00 -8.92 -10.08
C SER A 273 7.25 -7.66 -9.63
N PHE A 274 7.95 -6.73 -8.99
CA PHE A 274 7.40 -5.42 -8.63
C PHE A 274 6.82 -4.69 -9.86
N GLU A 275 7.55 -4.69 -10.99
CA GLU A 275 7.10 -4.00 -12.20
C GLU A 275 5.86 -4.67 -12.82
N ASN A 276 5.75 -6.01 -12.75
CA ASN A 276 4.56 -6.71 -13.25
C ASN A 276 3.31 -6.29 -12.44
N VAL A 277 3.39 -6.30 -11.11
CA VAL A 277 2.27 -5.90 -10.24
C VAL A 277 1.90 -4.43 -10.49
N LYS A 278 2.89 -3.55 -10.65
CA LYS A 278 2.69 -2.14 -10.99
C LYS A 278 1.95 -1.96 -12.31
N GLN A 279 2.34 -2.69 -13.36
CA GLN A 279 1.69 -2.61 -14.67
C GLN A 279 0.30 -3.22 -14.67
N GLU A 280 0.09 -4.34 -13.98
CA GLU A 280 -1.24 -4.93 -13.78
C GLU A 280 -2.19 -3.98 -13.05
N GLY A 281 -1.71 -3.31 -12.00
CA GLY A 281 -2.46 -2.29 -11.29
C GLY A 281 -2.81 -1.09 -12.18
N ARG A 282 -1.83 -0.57 -12.94
CA ARG A 282 -2.06 0.51 -13.92
C ARG A 282 -3.14 0.11 -14.93
N LYS A 283 -3.03 -1.09 -15.51
CA LYS A 283 -3.99 -1.62 -16.47
C LYS A 283 -5.39 -1.72 -15.87
N SER A 284 -5.52 -2.28 -14.67
CA SER A 284 -6.82 -2.42 -14.00
C SER A 284 -7.49 -1.06 -13.72
N TRP A 285 -6.70 -0.05 -13.33
CA TRP A 285 -7.23 1.31 -13.19
C TRP A 285 -7.69 1.90 -14.51
N ASN A 286 -6.93 1.74 -15.60
CA ASN A 286 -7.37 2.21 -16.92
C ASN A 286 -8.61 1.46 -17.44
N GLU A 287 -8.77 0.16 -17.13
CA GLU A 287 -9.98 -0.60 -17.48
C GLU A 287 -11.25 -0.05 -16.80
N VAL A 288 -11.13 0.41 -15.55
CA VAL A 288 -12.25 0.99 -14.79
C VAL A 288 -12.47 2.46 -15.15
N LEU A 289 -11.41 3.28 -15.12
CA LEU A 289 -11.50 4.72 -15.38
C LEU A 289 -11.81 5.02 -16.85
N GLY A 290 -11.35 4.16 -17.77
CA GLY A 290 -11.63 4.26 -19.21
C GLY A 290 -13.07 3.87 -19.59
N LYS A 291 -13.92 3.47 -18.65
CA LYS A 291 -15.37 3.32 -18.90
C LYS A 291 -16.05 4.64 -19.22
N VAL A 292 -15.45 5.76 -18.80
CA VAL A 292 -15.90 7.10 -19.17
C VAL A 292 -14.72 7.89 -19.71
N GLU A 293 -14.78 8.22 -20.99
CA GLU A 293 -13.85 9.12 -21.65
C GLU A 293 -14.44 10.54 -21.68
N ILE A 294 -13.62 11.52 -21.28
CA ILE A 294 -14.00 12.93 -21.33
C ILE A 294 -13.03 13.72 -22.23
N GLU A 295 -13.61 14.59 -23.06
CA GLU A 295 -12.87 15.54 -23.89
C GLU A 295 -13.00 16.93 -23.27
N ASP A 296 -11.87 17.52 -22.90
CA ASP A 296 -11.79 18.85 -22.32
C ASP A 296 -10.37 19.41 -22.55
N ASP A 297 -10.26 20.66 -22.95
CA ASP A 297 -8.96 21.31 -23.15
C ASP A 297 -8.32 21.74 -21.83
N ASN A 298 -9.11 21.83 -20.75
CA ASN A 298 -8.63 22.13 -19.41
C ASN A 298 -8.16 20.86 -18.68
N ILE A 299 -6.85 20.75 -18.47
CA ILE A 299 -6.24 19.62 -17.75
C ILE A 299 -6.75 19.48 -16.30
N ASP A 300 -7.14 20.56 -15.64
CA ASP A 300 -7.62 20.52 -14.26
C ASP A 300 -9.04 19.94 -14.17
N ASN A 301 -9.87 20.11 -15.21
CA ASN A 301 -11.15 19.42 -15.32
C ASN A 301 -10.93 17.90 -15.44
N LYS A 302 -9.98 17.48 -16.29
CA LYS A 302 -9.60 16.07 -16.44
C LYS A 302 -9.07 15.47 -15.14
N ARG A 303 -8.17 16.17 -14.45
CA ARG A 303 -7.63 15.76 -13.15
C ARG A 303 -8.71 15.63 -12.09
N THR A 304 -9.62 16.60 -12.01
CA THR A 304 -10.74 16.58 -11.07
C THR A 304 -11.64 15.38 -11.36
N PHE A 305 -12.09 15.24 -12.61
CA PHE A 305 -12.98 14.16 -13.03
C PHE A 305 -12.39 12.78 -12.71
N TYR A 306 -11.18 12.48 -13.20
CA TYR A 306 -10.59 11.15 -13.00
C TYR A 306 -10.20 10.89 -11.54
N SER A 307 -9.79 11.92 -10.77
CA SER A 307 -9.54 11.77 -9.33
C SER A 307 -10.83 11.48 -8.56
N THR A 308 -11.94 12.12 -8.92
CA THR A 308 -13.26 11.83 -8.35
C THR A 308 -13.74 10.43 -8.73
N LEU A 309 -13.62 10.04 -10.00
CA LEU A 309 -14.01 8.70 -10.46
C LEU A 309 -13.19 7.60 -9.76
N TYR A 310 -11.88 7.82 -9.57
CA TYR A 310 -11.04 6.94 -8.75
C TYR A 310 -11.58 6.79 -7.33
N ARG A 311 -12.00 7.88 -6.67
CA ARG A 311 -12.58 7.81 -5.32
C ARG A 311 -13.91 7.05 -5.29
N SER A 312 -14.71 7.15 -6.34
CA SER A 312 -16.00 6.46 -6.48
C SER A 312 -15.87 4.94 -6.65
N THR A 313 -14.66 4.42 -6.93
CA THR A 313 -14.43 2.97 -7.14
C THR A 313 -13.51 2.36 -6.07
N LEU A 314 -13.41 2.99 -4.90
CA LEU A 314 -12.72 2.44 -3.73
C LEU A 314 -13.67 1.69 -2.79
N PHE A 315 -14.87 2.25 -2.56
CA PHE A 315 -15.82 1.75 -1.56
C PHE A 315 -17.18 1.38 -2.20
N PRO A 316 -17.91 0.38 -1.68
CA PRO A 316 -17.50 -0.53 -0.61
C PRO A 316 -16.39 -1.49 -1.03
N ARG A 317 -15.49 -1.86 -0.13
CA ARG A 317 -14.39 -2.78 -0.47
C ARG A 317 -14.86 -4.22 -0.56
N LYS A 318 -14.19 -5.02 -1.38
CA LYS A 318 -14.29 -6.49 -1.28
C LYS A 318 -13.89 -6.92 0.13
N PHE A 319 -14.71 -7.76 0.75
CA PHE A 319 -14.44 -8.38 2.06
C PHE A 319 -14.50 -9.91 1.98
N TYR A 320 -14.50 -10.43 0.75
CA TYR A 320 -14.34 -11.86 0.47
C TYR A 320 -12.94 -12.15 -0.04
N GLU A 321 -12.54 -13.39 0.13
CA GLU A 321 -11.26 -13.97 -0.22
C GLU A 321 -11.49 -15.17 -1.14
N ILE A 322 -10.42 -15.63 -1.80
CA ILE A 322 -10.49 -16.76 -2.74
C ILE A 322 -9.81 -17.97 -2.09
N ASP A 323 -10.55 -19.05 -1.91
CA ASP A 323 -10.02 -20.29 -1.36
C ASP A 323 -9.05 -21.00 -2.34
N ALA A 324 -8.49 -22.14 -1.93
CA ALA A 324 -7.57 -22.91 -2.77
C ALA A 324 -8.22 -23.51 -4.03
N GLN A 325 -9.55 -23.60 -4.07
CA GLN A 325 -10.34 -24.13 -5.18
C GLN A 325 -10.84 -23.02 -6.13
N GLY A 326 -10.61 -21.75 -5.79
CA GLY A 326 -11.03 -20.60 -6.59
C GLY A 326 -12.41 -20.05 -6.22
N ASN A 327 -13.02 -20.49 -5.11
CA ASN A 327 -14.33 -20.01 -4.68
C ASN A 327 -14.22 -18.78 -3.76
N ALA A 328 -15.21 -17.90 -3.85
CA ALA A 328 -15.35 -16.80 -2.91
C ALA A 328 -15.83 -17.31 -1.54
N ILE A 329 -15.09 -16.95 -0.49
CA ILE A 329 -15.42 -17.17 0.92
C ILE A 329 -15.16 -15.89 1.71
N HIS A 330 -15.79 -15.70 2.87
CA HIS A 330 -15.53 -14.52 3.69
C HIS A 330 -15.60 -14.83 5.18
N TYR A 331 -14.77 -14.14 5.97
CA TYR A 331 -15.06 -13.91 7.37
C TYR A 331 -16.26 -12.96 7.48
N SER A 332 -17.31 -13.36 8.20
CA SER A 332 -18.48 -12.53 8.43
C SER A 332 -18.22 -11.56 9.60
N PRO A 333 -18.14 -10.24 9.35
CA PRO A 333 -17.97 -9.25 10.40
C PRO A 333 -19.21 -9.10 11.29
N TYR A 334 -20.28 -9.85 11.01
CA TYR A 334 -21.53 -9.80 11.77
C TYR A 334 -21.66 -10.92 12.80
N ASN A 335 -21.10 -12.10 12.52
CA ASN A 335 -21.24 -13.27 13.38
C ASN A 335 -19.94 -14.06 13.63
N GLY A 336 -18.83 -13.65 13.02
CA GLY A 336 -17.51 -14.24 13.23
C GLY A 336 -17.28 -15.59 12.54
N GLN A 337 -18.22 -16.07 11.71
CA GLN A 337 -18.09 -17.33 10.98
C GLN A 337 -17.42 -17.12 9.61
N VAL A 338 -16.83 -18.18 9.07
CA VAL A 338 -16.37 -18.22 7.68
C VAL A 338 -17.47 -18.84 6.83
N LEU A 339 -17.96 -18.10 5.84
CA LEU A 339 -19.10 -18.49 5.01
C LEU A 339 -18.75 -18.43 3.51
N PRO A 340 -19.39 -19.25 2.67
CA PRO A 340 -19.25 -19.14 1.22
C PRO A 340 -19.91 -17.85 0.71
N GLY A 341 -19.40 -17.35 -0.42
CA GLY A 341 -19.97 -16.24 -1.17
C GLY A 341 -19.32 -14.88 -0.90
N TYR A 342 -19.89 -13.86 -1.55
CA TYR A 342 -19.38 -12.50 -1.54
C TYR A 342 -19.76 -11.75 -0.27
N MET A 343 -18.88 -10.83 0.14
CA MET A 343 -19.12 -9.86 1.20
C MET A 343 -18.44 -8.54 0.83
N TYR A 344 -19.07 -7.43 1.18
CA TYR A 344 -18.57 -6.08 1.00
C TYR A 344 -18.85 -5.25 2.25
N THR A 345 -18.02 -4.25 2.54
CA THR A 345 -18.18 -3.40 3.73
C THR A 345 -17.58 -2.00 3.48
N ASP A 346 -17.53 -1.16 4.52
CA ASP A 346 -16.94 0.18 4.51
C ASP A 346 -17.69 1.21 3.68
N THR A 347 -19.02 1.15 3.71
CA THR A 347 -19.87 2.17 3.11
C THR A 347 -21.04 2.54 4.02
N GLY A 348 -21.31 3.84 4.15
CA GLY A 348 -22.50 4.35 4.80
C GLY A 348 -23.58 4.62 3.76
N PHE A 349 -24.66 3.82 3.74
CA PHE A 349 -25.68 3.98 2.70
C PHE A 349 -26.35 5.35 2.69
N TRP A 350 -26.43 6.06 3.83
CA TRP A 350 -26.95 7.43 3.92
C TRP A 350 -26.22 8.42 2.99
N ASP A 351 -24.93 8.20 2.75
CA ASP A 351 -24.14 8.95 1.76
C ASP A 351 -24.30 8.34 0.37
N THR A 352 -24.03 7.05 0.25
CA THR A 352 -23.74 6.43 -1.05
C THR A 352 -24.96 6.07 -1.88
N PHE A 353 -26.18 6.07 -1.31
CA PHE A 353 -27.41 5.83 -2.09
C PHE A 353 -27.69 6.93 -3.13
N ARG A 354 -27.17 8.15 -2.89
CA ARG A 354 -27.53 9.36 -3.63
C ARG A 354 -26.99 9.37 -5.06
N SER A 355 -25.77 8.86 -5.26
CA SER A 355 -25.09 8.88 -6.56
C SER A 355 -24.02 7.80 -6.75
N LEU A 356 -23.37 7.33 -5.68
CA LEU A 356 -22.35 6.27 -5.78
C LEU A 356 -22.98 4.96 -6.27
N PHE A 357 -23.94 4.39 -5.54
CA PHE A 357 -24.58 3.13 -5.96
C PHE A 357 -25.32 3.24 -7.31
N PRO A 358 -25.97 4.36 -7.65
CA PRO A 358 -26.48 4.59 -9.00
C PRO A 358 -25.42 4.62 -10.12
N LEU A 359 -24.16 4.96 -9.80
CA LEU A 359 -23.05 4.95 -10.77
C LEU A 359 -22.51 3.53 -11.04
N LEU A 360 -22.50 2.66 -10.02
CA LEU A 360 -22.03 1.27 -10.10
C LEU A 360 -23.03 0.37 -10.81
#